data_AF-A0A950LAE8-F1
#
_entry.id   AF-A0A950LAE8-F1
#
_cell.length_a   1.000
_cell.length_b   1.000
_cell.length_c   1.000
_cell.angle_alpha   90.00
_cell.angle_beta   90.00
_cell.angle_gamma   90.00
#
_symmetry.space_group_name_H-M   'P 1'
#
loop_
_entity.id
_entity.type
_entity.pdbx_description
1 polymer ?
#
loop_
_entity_poly.entity_id
_entity_poly.type
_entity_poly.pdbx_seq_one_letter_code
_entity_poly.pdbx_strand_id
1 'polypeptide(L)'
;MPDDVDETASQDLPNEPRAVPGTNCPVVGIGASAGGIDALRHLLPNVDPSCSFAFIVVLHLDPDHKSFLADVIGRSTSLPVVQIKDRMAVESGHIYVIPPNAGLNIHDGRLLLTPPTALRGQRNVIDEFFTSLARDQGEKAACVILSGTGSDGTIGLRAIKENGGLTIAQLEAEYDGMMRNAVSTGLVDFVLRVEEIPAKLADYFGRLNNGKREETPSSDPVDYLGPITALLRARTGHDFSNYKERTIARRVQR
;
A
#
# COMPACT_ATOMS: atom_id res chain seq x y z
N MET A 1 44.57 12.66 55.99
CA MET A 1 43.21 13.00 56.47
C MET A 1 42.78 14.24 55.72
N PRO A 2 41.56 14.21 55.15
CA PRO A 2 41.40 14.33 53.69
C PRO A 2 40.62 15.64 53.32
N ASP A 3 39.95 15.85 52.18
CA ASP A 3 39.41 14.95 51.14
C ASP A 3 39.44 15.58 49.73
N ASP A 4 39.56 14.70 48.72
CA ASP A 4 39.07 14.73 47.33
C ASP A 4 39.01 16.02 46.50
N VAL A 5 39.75 15.99 45.38
CA VAL A 5 39.46 16.79 44.18
C VAL A 5 38.49 15.97 43.34
N ASP A 6 37.20 16.35 43.34
CA ASP A 6 36.14 15.56 42.69
C ASP A 6 36.31 15.49 41.17
N GLU A 7 36.16 14.28 40.63
CA GLU A 7 36.40 13.93 39.24
C GLU A 7 35.05 13.64 38.56
N THR A 8 34.88 14.12 37.33
CA THR A 8 33.74 13.80 36.42
C THR A 8 32.33 14.28 36.81
N ALA A 9 31.76 15.14 35.97
CA ALA A 9 30.32 15.18 35.70
C ALA A 9 30.03 15.88 34.36
N SER A 10 30.61 15.38 33.26
CA SER A 10 30.04 15.69 31.93
C SER A 10 28.64 15.11 31.89
N GLN A 11 27.63 15.98 31.91
CA GLN A 11 26.24 15.56 31.93
C GLN A 11 25.85 14.99 30.57
N ASP A 12 25.98 13.66 30.43
CA ASP A 12 25.33 12.90 29.37
C ASP A 12 23.81 13.02 29.54
N LEU A 13 23.25 14.06 28.93
CA LEU A 13 21.82 14.16 28.67
C LEU A 13 21.42 12.90 27.89
N PRO A 14 20.37 12.16 28.31
CA PRO A 14 19.96 10.95 27.63
C PRO A 14 19.59 11.31 26.19
N ASN A 15 20.40 10.81 25.26
CA ASN A 15 20.27 11.05 23.83
C ASN A 15 18.85 10.67 23.41
N GLU A 16 18.03 11.67 23.08
CA GLU A 16 16.67 11.44 22.59
C GLU A 16 16.73 10.42 21.45
N PRO A 17 15.80 9.46 21.34
CA PRO A 17 15.84 8.43 20.31
C PRO A 17 15.73 9.08 18.94
N ARG A 18 16.91 9.37 18.36
CA ARG A 18 17.13 9.97 17.05
C ARG A 18 16.20 9.27 16.06
N ALA A 19 15.26 10.04 15.51
CA ALA A 19 14.23 9.52 14.63
C ALA A 19 14.86 8.63 13.55
N VAL A 20 14.60 7.33 13.63
CA VAL A 20 15.02 6.39 12.60
C VAL A 20 14.31 6.82 11.32
N PRO A 21 15.04 7.07 10.21
CA PRO A 21 14.40 7.43 8.94
C PRO A 21 13.32 6.41 8.59
N GLY A 22 12.16 6.89 8.12
CA GLY A 22 10.95 6.09 7.94
C GLY A 22 11.24 4.74 7.28
N THR A 23 10.67 3.67 7.84
CA THR A 23 10.95 2.29 7.43
C THR A 23 10.74 2.14 5.92
N ASN A 24 11.74 1.59 5.21
CA ASN A 24 11.70 1.38 3.76
C ASN A 24 10.73 0.25 3.34
N CYS A 25 9.74 -0.06 4.18
CA CYS A 25 8.77 -1.13 4.00
C CYS A 25 7.68 -0.67 3.02
N PRO A 26 7.49 -1.35 1.88
CA PRO A 26 6.30 -1.19 1.07
C PRO A 26 5.04 -1.60 1.83
N VAL A 27 3.92 -0.96 1.52
CA VAL A 27 2.69 -1.06 2.30
C VAL A 27 1.51 -1.36 1.38
N VAL A 28 0.80 -2.45 1.70
CA VAL A 28 -0.38 -2.92 0.99
C VAL A 28 -1.62 -2.56 1.79
N GLY A 29 -2.38 -1.58 1.33
CA GLY A 29 -3.71 -1.30 1.86
C GLY A 29 -4.72 -2.31 1.32
N ILE A 30 -5.37 -3.07 2.21
CA ILE A 30 -6.52 -3.91 1.86
C ILE A 30 -7.79 -3.19 2.29
N GLY A 31 -8.69 -2.95 1.35
CA GLY A 31 -10.02 -2.39 1.58
C GLY A 31 -11.10 -3.42 1.27
N ALA A 32 -12.00 -3.68 2.23
CA ALA A 32 -13.15 -4.55 1.99
C ALA A 32 -14.35 -4.21 2.91
N SER A 33 -15.48 -4.86 2.63
CA SER A 33 -16.73 -4.70 3.38
C SER A 33 -17.42 -6.08 3.50
N ALA A 34 -18.69 -6.21 3.09
CA ALA A 34 -19.41 -7.48 3.07
C ALA A 34 -18.67 -8.59 2.29
N GLY A 35 -18.52 -9.78 2.89
CA GLY A 35 -17.70 -10.89 2.36
C GLY A 35 -16.18 -10.70 2.51
N GLY A 36 -15.71 -9.56 3.00
CA GLY A 36 -14.29 -9.22 3.10
C GLY A 36 -13.48 -10.12 4.03
N ILE A 37 -14.08 -10.64 5.11
CA ILE A 37 -13.42 -11.57 6.03
C ILE A 37 -13.13 -12.92 5.35
N ASP A 38 -14.07 -13.43 4.55
CA ASP A 38 -13.87 -14.68 3.82
C ASP A 38 -12.90 -14.50 2.65
N ALA A 39 -12.88 -13.34 1.98
CA ALA A 39 -11.81 -13.00 1.05
C ALA A 39 -10.43 -13.02 1.74
N LEU A 40 -10.28 -12.37 2.91
CA LEU A 40 -9.01 -12.40 3.66
C LEU A 40 -8.59 -13.82 4.09
N ARG A 41 -9.54 -14.70 4.43
CA ARG A 41 -9.26 -16.12 4.74
C ARG A 41 -8.70 -16.91 3.56
N HIS A 42 -8.99 -16.50 2.32
CA HIS A 42 -8.39 -17.11 1.12
C HIS A 42 -7.08 -16.39 0.70
N LEU A 43 -6.93 -15.09 0.99
CA LEU A 43 -5.73 -14.32 0.66
C LEU A 43 -4.54 -14.70 1.54
N LEU A 44 -4.73 -14.63 2.86
CA LEU A 44 -3.63 -14.61 3.83
C LEU A 44 -2.88 -15.94 4.07
N PRO A 45 -3.46 -17.14 3.82
CA PRO A 45 -2.68 -18.39 3.82
C PRO A 45 -1.66 -18.46 2.69
N ASN A 46 -1.86 -17.70 1.60
CA ASN A 46 -1.00 -17.71 0.41
C ASN A 46 0.13 -16.66 0.49
N VAL A 47 0.29 -15.97 1.62
CA VAL A 47 1.34 -14.97 1.86
C VAL A 47 2.60 -15.64 2.42
N ASP A 48 3.74 -15.40 1.78
CA ASP A 48 5.05 -15.85 2.28
C ASP A 48 5.36 -15.19 3.65
N PRO A 49 5.67 -15.96 4.71
CA PRO A 49 6.02 -15.40 6.03
C PRO A 49 7.23 -14.47 6.03
N SER A 50 8.08 -14.54 5.00
CA SER A 50 9.27 -13.71 4.79
C SER A 50 9.02 -12.48 3.90
N CYS A 51 7.75 -12.14 3.62
CA CYS A 51 7.41 -11.05 2.71
C CYS A 51 8.01 -9.69 3.12
N SER A 52 8.66 -9.01 2.18
CA SER A 52 9.37 -7.74 2.41
C SER A 52 8.45 -6.51 2.50
N PHE A 53 7.17 -6.69 2.83
CA PHE A 53 6.14 -5.66 2.84
C PHE A 53 5.11 -5.93 3.94
N ALA A 54 4.26 -4.94 4.23
CA ALA A 54 3.23 -5.00 5.28
C ALA A 54 1.82 -4.91 4.71
N PHE A 55 0.84 -5.47 5.42
CA PHE A 55 -0.58 -5.34 5.09
C PHE A 55 -1.30 -4.45 6.10
N ILE A 56 -2.09 -3.48 5.62
CA ILE A 56 -2.98 -2.66 6.45
C ILE A 56 -4.43 -2.97 6.04
N VAL A 57 -5.16 -3.65 6.90
CA VAL A 57 -6.53 -4.11 6.67
C VAL A 57 -7.53 -3.09 7.20
N VAL A 58 -8.23 -2.44 6.27
CA VAL A 58 -9.33 -1.50 6.53
C VAL A 58 -10.64 -2.19 6.14
N LEU A 59 -11.42 -2.59 7.14
CA LEU A 59 -12.71 -3.25 6.96
C LEU A 59 -13.86 -2.37 7.48
N HIS A 60 -14.93 -2.30 6.69
CA HIS A 60 -16.23 -1.84 7.18
C HIS A 60 -16.82 -2.91 8.10
N LEU A 61 -16.57 -2.78 9.39
CA LEU A 61 -17.15 -3.63 10.42
C LEU A 61 -18.48 -3.08 10.95
N ASP A 62 -19.38 -3.97 11.33
CA ASP A 62 -20.47 -3.63 12.23
C ASP A 62 -19.88 -3.28 13.62
N PRO A 63 -20.07 -2.04 14.12
CA PRO A 63 -19.48 -1.57 15.37
C PRO A 63 -20.06 -2.23 16.63
N ASP A 64 -21.19 -2.92 16.54
CA ASP A 64 -21.82 -3.59 17.68
C ASP A 64 -21.31 -5.05 17.84
N HIS A 65 -20.53 -5.56 16.88
CA HIS A 65 -19.72 -6.77 17.03
C HIS A 65 -18.38 -6.46 17.70
N LYS A 66 -18.18 -6.97 18.92
CA LYS A 66 -16.88 -6.94 19.63
C LYS A 66 -15.78 -7.50 18.73
N SER A 67 -14.91 -6.60 18.26
CA SER A 67 -14.07 -6.87 17.10
C SER A 67 -12.81 -7.67 17.45
N PHE A 68 -12.97 -8.98 17.66
CA PHE A 68 -11.87 -9.96 17.65
C PHE A 68 -11.32 -10.18 16.22
N LEU A 69 -11.31 -9.13 15.38
CA LEU A 69 -10.98 -9.24 13.96
C LEU A 69 -9.52 -9.67 13.77
N ALA A 70 -8.61 -9.14 14.59
CA ALA A 70 -7.22 -9.57 14.61
C ALA A 70 -7.08 -11.08 14.93
N ASP A 71 -7.84 -11.59 15.90
CA ASP A 71 -7.83 -13.02 16.26
C ASP A 71 -8.49 -13.91 15.19
N VAL A 72 -9.56 -13.43 14.54
CA VAL A 72 -10.26 -14.14 13.46
C VAL A 72 -9.37 -14.23 12.22
N ILE A 73 -8.70 -13.14 11.86
CA ILE A 73 -7.74 -13.10 10.75
C ILE A 73 -6.49 -13.92 11.09
N GLY A 74 -5.94 -13.78 12.31
CA GLY A 74 -4.73 -14.45 12.77
C GLY A 74 -4.80 -15.98 12.82
N ARG A 75 -6.00 -16.56 12.82
CA ARG A 75 -6.18 -18.02 12.64
C ARG A 75 -5.94 -18.52 11.22
N SER A 76 -5.84 -17.60 10.25
CA SER A 76 -5.76 -17.89 8.81
C SER A 76 -4.40 -17.59 8.20
N THR A 77 -3.38 -17.31 9.03
CA THR A 77 -2.05 -16.91 8.58
C THR A 77 -1.01 -17.17 9.67
N SER A 78 0.25 -17.33 9.28
CA SER A 78 1.39 -17.40 10.20
C SER A 78 2.04 -16.04 10.46
N LEU A 79 1.62 -14.98 9.76
CA LEU A 79 2.11 -13.63 10.01
C LEU A 79 1.51 -13.06 11.32
N PRO A 80 2.26 -12.27 12.10
CA PRO A 80 1.72 -11.51 13.22
C PRO A 80 0.57 -10.58 12.78
N VAL A 81 -0.60 -10.77 13.39
CA VAL A 81 -1.77 -9.90 13.18
C VAL A 81 -1.96 -9.00 14.40
N VAL A 82 -1.88 -7.69 14.18
CA VAL A 82 -1.84 -6.67 15.25
C VAL A 82 -2.97 -5.67 15.04
N GLN A 83 -3.75 -5.40 16.09
CA GLN A 83 -4.69 -4.28 16.06
C GLN A 83 -3.92 -2.95 16.15
N ILE A 84 -4.20 -2.04 15.23
CA ILE A 84 -3.51 -0.75 15.11
C ILE A 84 -3.68 0.06 16.40
N LYS A 85 -2.57 0.65 16.86
CA LYS A 85 -2.54 1.69 17.88
C LYS A 85 -2.05 2.99 17.24
N ASP A 86 -2.40 4.12 17.84
CA ASP A 86 -2.01 5.42 17.32
C ASP A 86 -0.47 5.61 17.30
N ARG A 87 0.04 6.20 16.21
CA ARG A 87 1.46 6.39 15.89
C ARG A 87 2.30 5.10 15.80
N MET A 88 1.67 3.95 15.60
CA MET A 88 2.37 2.66 15.40
C MET A 88 3.18 2.67 14.09
N ALA A 89 4.46 2.32 14.16
CA ALA A 89 5.30 2.17 12.97
C ALA A 89 4.92 0.91 12.18
N VAL A 90 5.05 0.98 10.85
CA VAL A 90 4.81 -0.15 9.95
C VAL A 90 6.10 -0.95 9.74
N GLU A 91 6.02 -2.25 10.03
CA GLU A 91 7.08 -3.24 9.89
C GLU A 91 6.71 -4.27 8.82
N SER A 92 7.68 -4.75 8.04
CA SER A 92 7.47 -5.82 7.06
C SER A 92 7.06 -7.14 7.73
N GLY A 93 6.39 -8.02 7.00
CA GLY A 93 5.95 -9.31 7.56
C GLY A 93 4.91 -9.17 8.67
N HIS A 94 4.11 -8.11 8.65
CA HIS A 94 3.04 -7.88 9.62
C HIS A 94 1.71 -7.55 8.92
N ILE A 95 0.61 -7.93 9.58
CA ILE A 95 -0.75 -7.57 9.18
C ILE A 95 -1.34 -6.69 10.28
N TYR A 96 -1.68 -5.46 9.93
CA TYR A 96 -2.25 -4.47 10.83
C TYR A 96 -3.75 -4.31 10.57
N VAL A 97 -4.55 -4.28 11.62
CA VAL A 97 -6.02 -4.26 11.52
C VAL A 97 -6.59 -3.01 12.20
N ILE A 98 -7.42 -2.25 11.47
CA ILE A 98 -8.06 -1.05 12.01
C ILE A 98 -8.97 -1.38 13.22
N PRO A 99 -8.92 -0.62 14.33
CA PRO A 99 -9.87 -0.77 15.42
C PRO A 99 -11.27 -0.27 15.02
N PRO A 100 -12.34 -0.79 15.65
CA PRO A 100 -13.70 -0.33 15.39
C PRO A 100 -13.89 1.15 15.77
N ASN A 101 -14.71 1.86 15.00
CA ASN A 101 -15.00 3.29 15.21
C ASN A 101 -13.76 4.21 15.21
N ALA A 102 -12.77 3.94 14.35
CA ALA A 102 -11.68 4.86 14.04
C ALA A 102 -11.64 5.21 12.55
N GLY A 103 -11.09 6.38 12.21
CA GLY A 103 -10.48 6.64 10.92
C GLY A 103 -8.99 6.28 10.96
N LEU A 104 -8.37 6.10 9.79
CA LEU A 104 -6.97 5.67 9.68
C LEU A 104 -6.26 6.44 8.57
N ASN A 105 -5.07 6.93 8.88
CA ASN A 105 -4.14 7.52 7.92
C ASN A 105 -2.73 6.94 8.14
N ILE A 106 -1.82 7.18 7.21
CA ILE A 106 -0.38 6.91 7.37
C ILE A 106 0.43 8.17 7.07
N HIS A 107 1.50 8.38 7.84
CA HIS A 107 2.45 9.48 7.67
C HIS A 107 3.83 9.08 8.22
N ASP A 108 4.89 9.29 7.44
CA ASP A 108 6.27 8.90 7.72
C ASP A 108 6.40 7.41 8.11
N GLY A 109 5.65 6.54 7.44
CA GLY A 109 5.60 5.10 7.75
C GLY A 109 4.93 4.76 9.08
N ARG A 110 4.16 5.69 9.69
CA ARG A 110 3.41 5.47 10.94
C ARG A 110 1.91 5.59 10.73
N LEU A 111 1.17 4.67 11.33
CA LEU A 111 -0.29 4.59 11.32
C LEU A 111 -0.86 5.57 12.34
N LEU A 112 -1.70 6.50 11.87
CA LEU A 112 -2.35 7.54 12.67
C LEU A 112 -3.84 7.23 12.80
N LEU A 113 -4.33 7.10 14.03
CA LEU A 113 -5.75 6.87 14.28
C LEU A 113 -6.46 8.21 14.52
N THR A 114 -7.57 8.42 13.81
CA THR A 114 -8.41 9.62 13.96
C THR A 114 -9.78 9.25 14.54
N PRO A 115 -10.43 10.16 15.29
CA PRO A 115 -11.85 10.04 15.57
C PRO A 115 -12.66 9.99 14.26
N PRO A 116 -13.79 9.26 14.20
CA PRO A 116 -14.57 9.19 12.96
C PRO A 116 -15.08 10.55 12.49
N THR A 117 -14.78 10.88 11.23
CA THR A 117 -15.07 12.15 10.57
C THR A 117 -16.54 12.31 10.16
N ALA A 118 -17.28 11.20 9.98
CA ALA A 118 -18.65 11.20 9.48
C ALA A 118 -19.59 10.21 10.20
N LEU A 119 -20.89 10.33 9.93
CA LEU A 119 -21.93 9.40 10.37
C LEU A 119 -21.72 8.00 9.75
N ARG A 120 -22.22 6.96 10.42
CA ARG A 120 -22.16 5.57 9.93
C ARG A 120 -22.77 5.49 8.51
N GLY A 121 -22.12 4.80 7.58
CA GLY A 121 -22.53 4.70 6.17
C GLY A 121 -22.12 5.86 5.25
N GLN A 122 -21.56 6.96 5.79
CA GLN A 122 -20.97 8.07 5.02
C GLN A 122 -19.44 8.17 5.19
N ARG A 123 -18.83 7.21 5.90
CA ARG A 123 -17.38 7.16 6.14
C ARG A 123 -16.71 6.45 4.97
N ASN A 124 -15.83 7.15 4.25
CA ASN A 124 -15.02 6.55 3.20
C ASN A 124 -13.61 6.27 3.75
N VAL A 125 -13.53 5.39 4.75
CA VAL A 125 -12.28 5.15 5.50
C VAL A 125 -11.23 4.48 4.62
N ILE A 126 -11.66 3.68 3.63
CA ILE A 126 -10.74 3.06 2.67
C ILE A 126 -10.19 4.14 1.72
N ASP A 127 -11.01 5.05 1.22
CA ASP A 127 -10.55 6.21 0.42
C ASP A 127 -9.60 7.13 1.20
N GLU A 128 -9.93 7.49 2.44
CA GLU A 128 -9.08 8.30 3.32
C GLU A 128 -7.71 7.63 3.54
N PHE A 129 -7.72 6.34 3.89
CA PHE A 129 -6.48 5.59 4.13
C PHE A 129 -5.66 5.39 2.86
N PHE A 130 -6.25 4.96 1.75
CA PHE A 130 -5.54 4.79 0.48
C PHE A 130 -5.00 6.12 -0.07
N THR A 131 -5.69 7.24 0.17
CA THR A 131 -5.23 8.58 -0.24
C THR A 131 -4.00 9.04 0.57
N SER A 132 -3.95 8.77 1.88
CA SER A 132 -2.75 9.06 2.68
C SER A 132 -1.61 8.09 2.33
N LEU A 133 -1.90 6.80 2.18
CA LEU A 133 -0.96 5.77 1.75
C LEU A 133 -0.30 6.09 0.40
N ALA A 134 -1.07 6.57 -0.58
CA ALA A 134 -0.54 7.00 -1.87
C ALA A 134 0.49 8.14 -1.76
N ARG A 135 0.24 9.10 -0.86
CA ARG A 135 1.12 10.26 -0.62
C ARG A 135 2.38 9.89 0.17
N ASP A 136 2.25 8.96 1.10
CA ASP A 136 3.33 8.53 1.98
C ASP A 136 4.33 7.59 1.28
N GLN A 137 3.80 6.61 0.53
CA GLN A 137 4.60 5.50 0.00
C GLN A 137 4.84 5.57 -1.51
N GLY A 138 4.05 6.32 -2.28
CA GLY A 138 4.19 6.45 -3.73
C GLY A 138 4.15 5.10 -4.46
N GLU A 139 5.19 4.78 -5.23
CA GLU A 139 5.37 3.47 -5.88
C GLU A 139 5.49 2.29 -4.90
N LYS A 140 5.82 2.52 -3.63
CA LYS A 140 5.83 1.45 -2.61
C LYS A 140 4.44 1.20 -2.02
N ALA A 141 3.44 1.94 -2.46
CA ALA A 141 2.04 1.71 -2.12
C ALA A 141 1.45 0.64 -3.05
N ALA A 142 0.68 -0.29 -2.48
CA ALA A 142 -0.30 -1.04 -3.24
C ALA A 142 -1.67 -0.91 -2.58
N CYS A 143 -2.75 -0.92 -3.36
CA CYS A 143 -4.08 -1.14 -2.84
C CYS A 143 -4.71 -2.42 -3.43
N VAL A 144 -5.38 -3.17 -2.56
CA VAL A 144 -6.16 -4.34 -2.89
C VAL A 144 -7.60 -4.09 -2.48
N ILE A 145 -8.52 -4.12 -3.44
CA ILE A 145 -9.96 -4.03 -3.20
C ILE A 145 -10.55 -5.45 -3.25
N LEU A 146 -11.10 -5.88 -2.13
CA LEU A 146 -11.76 -7.17 -1.94
C LEU A 146 -13.29 -7.02 -1.81
N SER A 147 -14.00 -8.14 -1.69
CA SER A 147 -15.45 -8.23 -1.55
C SER A 147 -16.05 -7.14 -0.65
N GLY A 148 -17.09 -6.49 -1.17
CA GLY A 148 -17.78 -5.42 -0.46
C GLY A 148 -18.83 -4.66 -1.26
N THR A 149 -19.77 -4.08 -0.55
CA THR A 149 -20.83 -3.22 -1.08
C THR A 149 -20.41 -1.76 -1.13
N GLY A 150 -20.89 -1.02 -2.14
CA GLY A 150 -20.65 0.43 -2.26
C GLY A 150 -19.45 0.77 -3.12
N SER A 151 -18.86 1.95 -2.89
CA SER A 151 -17.81 2.54 -3.72
C SER A 151 -16.58 3.03 -2.94
N ASP A 152 -16.50 2.79 -1.63
CA ASP A 152 -15.33 3.19 -0.82
C ASP A 152 -14.07 2.45 -1.31
N GLY A 153 -12.95 3.17 -1.36
CA GLY A 153 -11.69 2.75 -1.98
C GLY A 153 -11.53 3.16 -3.45
N THR A 154 -12.57 3.67 -4.13
CA THR A 154 -12.50 4.07 -5.55
C THR A 154 -11.68 5.34 -5.78
N ILE A 155 -11.79 6.33 -4.88
CA ILE A 155 -11.02 7.59 -4.93
C ILE A 155 -9.59 7.33 -4.47
N GLY A 156 -9.44 6.51 -3.43
CA GLY A 156 -8.17 6.06 -2.90
C GLY A 156 -7.35 5.27 -3.92
N LEU A 157 -7.98 4.33 -4.65
CA LEU A 157 -7.33 3.58 -5.73
C LEU A 157 -6.80 4.50 -6.83
N ARG A 158 -7.56 5.55 -7.20
CA ARG A 158 -7.10 6.57 -8.13
C ARG A 158 -5.87 7.29 -7.58
N ALA A 159 -5.87 7.70 -6.32
CA ALA A 159 -4.71 8.35 -5.68
C ALA A 159 -3.47 7.44 -5.69
N ILE A 160 -3.61 6.16 -5.33
CA ILE A 160 -2.53 5.15 -5.39
C ILE A 160 -1.96 5.08 -6.81
N LYS A 161 -2.83 4.99 -7.82
CA LYS A 161 -2.40 4.86 -9.22
C LYS A 161 -1.71 6.12 -9.76
N GLU A 162 -2.20 7.30 -9.38
CA GLU A 162 -1.63 8.58 -9.78
C GLU A 162 -0.24 8.83 -9.16
N ASN A 163 0.04 8.25 -8.00
CA ASN A 163 1.35 8.27 -7.33
C ASN A 163 2.28 7.10 -7.71
N GLY A 164 1.88 6.27 -8.70
CA GLY A 164 2.72 5.20 -9.26
C GLY A 164 2.65 3.85 -8.54
N GLY A 165 1.81 3.73 -7.50
CA GLY A 165 1.56 2.48 -6.81
C GLY A 165 0.75 1.47 -7.62
N LEU A 166 0.67 0.25 -7.09
CA LEU A 166 -0.04 -0.89 -7.70
C LEU A 166 -1.51 -0.94 -7.28
N THR A 167 -2.40 -1.26 -8.21
CA THR A 167 -3.84 -1.37 -7.94
C THR A 167 -4.38 -2.76 -8.33
N ILE A 168 -4.94 -3.50 -7.37
CA ILE A 168 -5.49 -4.83 -7.59
C ILE A 168 -6.97 -4.86 -7.14
N ALA A 169 -7.81 -5.52 -7.93
CA ALA A 169 -9.18 -5.86 -7.54
C ALA A 169 -9.39 -7.39 -7.54
N GLN A 170 -10.23 -7.88 -6.64
CA GLN A 170 -10.70 -9.26 -6.64
C GLN A 170 -11.57 -9.56 -7.88
N LEU A 171 -11.34 -10.69 -8.53
CA LEU A 171 -12.06 -11.13 -9.74
C LEU A 171 -13.46 -11.67 -9.42
N GLU A 172 -13.55 -12.60 -8.49
CA GLU A 172 -14.79 -13.27 -8.07
C GLU A 172 -15.08 -12.88 -6.63
N ALA A 173 -16.11 -12.09 -6.38
CA ALA A 173 -16.49 -11.61 -5.06
C ALA A 173 -17.97 -11.90 -4.76
N GLU A 174 -18.27 -12.23 -3.50
CA GLU A 174 -19.64 -12.43 -3.02
C GLU A 174 -20.47 -11.15 -3.14
N TYR A 175 -19.87 -10.01 -2.80
CA TYR A 175 -20.45 -8.68 -2.97
C TYR A 175 -19.56 -7.87 -3.92
N ASP A 176 -20.04 -7.63 -5.13
CA ASP A 176 -19.22 -7.12 -6.23
C ASP A 176 -19.23 -5.59 -6.40
N GLY A 177 -19.96 -4.86 -5.55
CA GLY A 177 -20.15 -3.41 -5.66
C GLY A 177 -18.83 -2.62 -5.68
N MET A 178 -17.92 -2.92 -4.75
CA MET A 178 -16.61 -2.24 -4.68
C MET A 178 -15.74 -2.56 -5.91
N MET A 179 -15.77 -3.80 -6.41
CA MET A 179 -15.02 -4.24 -7.60
C MET A 179 -15.56 -3.59 -8.87
N ARG A 180 -16.89 -3.51 -9.05
CA ARG A 180 -17.50 -2.81 -10.19
C ARG A 180 -17.08 -1.34 -10.25
N ASN A 181 -17.13 -0.64 -9.10
CA ASN A 181 -16.67 0.73 -9.01
C ASN A 181 -15.17 0.85 -9.30
N ALA A 182 -14.33 0.03 -8.67
CA ALA A 182 -12.88 0.00 -8.88
C ALA A 182 -12.51 -0.21 -10.37
N VAL A 183 -13.04 -1.27 -11.01
CA VAL A 183 -12.74 -1.60 -12.42
C VAL A 183 -13.25 -0.50 -13.36
N SER A 184 -14.42 0.09 -13.08
CA SER A 184 -14.98 1.18 -13.90
C SER A 184 -14.11 2.45 -13.96
N THR A 185 -13.14 2.62 -13.05
CA THR A 185 -12.18 3.73 -13.11
C THR A 185 -11.21 3.63 -14.29
N GLY A 186 -10.99 2.43 -14.83
CA GLY A 186 -9.92 2.14 -15.78
C GLY A 186 -8.50 2.24 -15.19
N LEU A 187 -8.37 2.25 -13.85
CA LEU A 187 -7.11 2.43 -13.12
C LEU A 187 -6.68 1.19 -12.31
N VAL A 188 -7.39 0.07 -12.41
CA VAL A 188 -6.99 -1.23 -11.85
C VAL A 188 -5.94 -1.86 -12.77
N ASP A 189 -4.77 -2.23 -12.25
CA ASP A 189 -3.73 -2.93 -13.02
C ASP A 189 -4.06 -4.41 -13.22
N PHE A 190 -4.53 -5.08 -12.16
CA PHE A 190 -4.82 -6.51 -12.19
C PHE A 190 -6.16 -6.83 -11.52
N VAL A 191 -6.95 -7.66 -12.18
CA VAL A 191 -8.16 -8.28 -11.62
C VAL A 191 -7.84 -9.76 -11.46
N LEU A 192 -7.72 -10.23 -10.22
CA LEU A 192 -7.12 -11.53 -9.89
C LEU A 192 -8.00 -12.37 -8.96
N ARG A 193 -7.83 -13.69 -8.98
CA ARG A 193 -8.34 -14.52 -7.88
C ARG A 193 -7.60 -14.15 -6.60
N VAL A 194 -8.27 -14.28 -5.47
CA VAL A 194 -7.77 -13.82 -4.17
C VAL A 194 -6.47 -14.52 -3.76
N GLU A 195 -6.33 -15.79 -4.15
CA GLU A 195 -5.15 -16.62 -3.88
C GLU A 195 -3.92 -16.21 -4.71
N GLU A 196 -4.11 -15.51 -5.84
CA GLU A 196 -3.03 -15.05 -6.74
C GLU A 196 -2.44 -13.70 -6.30
N ILE A 197 -3.17 -12.93 -5.50
CA ILE A 197 -2.80 -11.56 -5.09
C ILE A 197 -1.46 -11.52 -4.34
N PRO A 198 -1.16 -12.39 -3.35
CA PRO A 198 0.12 -12.36 -2.64
C PRO A 198 1.34 -12.56 -3.55
N ALA A 199 1.26 -13.52 -4.48
CA ALA A 199 2.30 -13.77 -5.46
C ALA A 199 2.53 -12.55 -6.36
N LYS A 200 1.45 -11.85 -6.75
CA LYS A 200 1.57 -10.64 -7.58
C LYS A 200 2.19 -9.46 -6.83
N LEU A 201 1.88 -9.31 -5.54
CA LEU A 201 2.49 -8.30 -4.67
C LEU A 201 4.00 -8.56 -4.49
N ALA A 202 4.39 -9.83 -4.28
CA ALA A 202 5.79 -10.22 -4.17
C ALA A 202 6.59 -9.95 -5.47
N ASP A 203 6.02 -10.28 -6.65
CA ASP A 203 6.59 -9.96 -7.96
C ASP A 203 6.82 -8.44 -8.13
N TYR A 204 5.81 -7.62 -7.80
CA TYR A 204 5.89 -6.17 -7.94
C TYR A 204 6.96 -5.53 -7.02
N PHE A 205 6.92 -5.83 -5.72
CA PHE A 205 7.90 -5.26 -4.78
C PHE A 205 9.30 -5.83 -4.95
N GLY A 206 9.43 -7.09 -5.38
CA GLY A 206 10.72 -7.68 -5.76
C GLY A 206 11.37 -6.93 -6.93
N ARG A 207 10.60 -6.58 -7.96
CA ARG A 207 11.09 -5.76 -9.09
C ARG A 207 11.47 -4.34 -8.66
N LEU A 208 10.68 -3.68 -7.80
CA LEU A 208 11.02 -2.34 -7.29
C LEU A 208 12.32 -2.34 -6.47
N ASN A 209 12.55 -3.37 -5.67
CA ASN A 209 13.78 -3.52 -4.89
C ASN A 209 14.99 -3.84 -5.77
N ASN A 210 14.83 -4.67 -6.81
CA ASN A 210 15.92 -5.03 -7.72
C ASN A 210 16.24 -3.92 -8.73
N GLY A 211 15.25 -3.22 -9.27
CA GLY A 211 15.44 -2.10 -10.20
C GLY A 211 16.16 -0.90 -9.57
N LYS A 212 16.07 -0.74 -8.24
CA LYS A 212 16.88 0.22 -7.46
C LYS A 212 18.30 -0.28 -7.13
N ARG A 213 18.57 -1.57 -7.35
CA ARG A 213 19.87 -2.20 -7.10
C ARG A 213 20.73 -2.30 -8.36
N GLU A 214 20.13 -2.13 -9.54
CA GLU A 214 20.80 -2.06 -10.85
C GLU A 214 21.19 -0.63 -11.27
N GLU A 215 21.31 0.32 -10.35
CA GLU A 215 21.85 1.65 -10.67
C GLU A 215 23.39 1.61 -10.86
N THR A 216 23.85 1.19 -12.04
CA THR A 216 25.11 1.65 -12.68
C THR A 216 25.30 1.05 -14.09
N PRO A 217 25.82 1.81 -15.09
CA PRO A 217 25.74 3.25 -15.34
C PRO A 217 24.68 3.58 -16.43
N SER A 218 24.48 4.87 -16.70
CA SER A 218 23.51 5.41 -17.65
C SER A 218 23.46 4.72 -19.04
N SER A 219 22.31 4.12 -19.38
CA SER A 219 21.74 4.18 -20.72
C SER A 219 20.47 5.02 -20.64
N ASP A 220 20.50 6.25 -21.16
CA ASP A 220 19.38 7.19 -21.04
C ASP A 220 18.17 6.63 -21.80
N PRO A 221 16.96 6.50 -21.21
CA PRO A 221 15.79 5.95 -21.91
C PRO A 221 15.41 6.69 -23.21
N VAL A 222 15.96 7.89 -23.40
CA VAL A 222 15.86 8.71 -24.62
C VAL A 222 16.44 7.99 -25.85
N ASP A 223 17.53 7.23 -25.72
CA ASP A 223 18.25 6.63 -26.87
C ASP A 223 17.39 5.62 -27.65
N TYR A 224 16.45 4.95 -26.99
CA TYR A 224 15.56 3.96 -27.63
C TYR A 224 14.28 4.58 -28.22
N LEU A 225 13.93 5.82 -27.87
CA LEU A 225 12.71 6.48 -28.37
C LEU A 225 12.80 6.89 -29.84
N GLY A 226 13.98 7.33 -30.30
CA GLY A 226 14.21 7.68 -31.71
C GLY A 226 13.91 6.52 -32.67
N PRO A 227 14.52 5.33 -32.49
CA PRO A 227 14.23 4.15 -33.30
C PRO A 227 12.77 3.70 -33.25
N ILE A 228 12.14 3.72 -32.06
CA ILE A 228 10.75 3.27 -31.87
C ILE A 228 9.76 4.22 -32.54
N THR A 229 9.93 5.54 -32.39
CA THR A 229 9.05 6.54 -33.03
C THR A 229 9.18 6.52 -34.55
N ALA A 230 10.38 6.32 -35.09
CA ALA A 230 10.59 6.14 -36.53
C ALA A 230 9.87 4.89 -37.07
N LEU A 231 9.94 3.76 -36.35
CA LEU A 231 9.25 2.51 -36.72
C LEU A 231 7.72 2.66 -36.68
N LEU A 232 7.19 3.31 -35.64
CA LEU A 232 5.76 3.59 -35.51
C LEU A 232 5.25 4.51 -36.61
N ARG A 233 5.99 5.59 -36.93
CA ARG A 233 5.67 6.48 -38.05
C ARG A 233 5.65 5.72 -39.38
N ALA A 234 6.64 4.86 -39.63
CA ALA A 234 6.73 4.07 -40.86
C ALA A 234 5.58 3.06 -41.04
N ARG A 235 5.00 2.52 -39.96
CA ARG A 235 3.90 1.53 -40.03
C ARG A 235 2.50 2.08 -39.81
N THR A 236 2.35 3.20 -39.10
CA THR A 236 1.02 3.74 -38.72
C THR A 236 0.73 5.13 -39.32
N GLY A 237 1.74 5.79 -39.90
CA GLY A 237 1.62 7.17 -40.41
C GLY A 237 1.58 8.25 -39.32
N HIS A 238 1.45 7.89 -38.05
CA HIS A 238 1.41 8.84 -36.93
C HIS A 238 2.82 9.31 -36.55
N ASP A 239 3.03 10.62 -36.54
CA ASP A 239 4.29 11.25 -36.16
C ASP A 239 4.28 11.67 -34.68
N PHE A 240 5.16 11.07 -33.89
CA PHE A 240 5.30 11.32 -32.45
C PHE A 240 6.47 12.24 -32.11
N SER A 241 7.20 12.78 -33.10
CA SER A 241 8.39 13.63 -32.88
C SER A 241 8.13 14.92 -32.08
N ASN A 242 6.89 15.41 -32.03
CA ASN A 242 6.50 16.60 -31.27
C ASN A 242 6.10 16.32 -29.80
N TYR A 243 6.10 15.06 -29.35
CA TYR A 243 5.78 14.72 -27.97
C TYR A 243 7.03 14.73 -27.09
N LYS A 244 6.95 15.38 -25.92
CA LYS A 244 8.04 15.39 -24.93
C LYS A 244 8.46 13.96 -24.58
N GLU A 245 9.72 13.62 -24.84
CA GLU A 245 10.29 12.26 -24.75
C GLU A 245 10.02 11.58 -23.41
N ARG A 246 10.20 12.32 -22.29
CA ARG A 246 9.90 11.84 -20.93
C ARG A 246 8.45 11.38 -20.73
N THR A 247 7.50 11.92 -21.50
CA THR A 247 6.08 11.52 -21.47
C THR A 247 5.85 10.21 -22.23
N ILE A 248 6.66 9.91 -23.26
CA ILE A 248 6.58 8.64 -24.01
C ILE A 248 7.29 7.53 -23.22
N ALA A 249 8.50 7.75 -22.71
CA ALA A 249 9.22 6.75 -21.91
C ALA A 249 8.36 6.19 -20.77
N ARG A 250 7.69 7.08 -20.02
CA ARG A 250 6.78 6.72 -18.89
C ARG A 250 5.47 6.03 -19.33
N ARG A 251 5.19 5.93 -20.62
CA ARG A 251 4.07 5.15 -21.20
C ARG A 251 4.52 3.82 -21.80
N VAL A 252 5.80 3.69 -22.17
CA VAL A 252 6.38 2.45 -22.73
C VAL A 252 6.88 1.51 -21.62
N GLN A 253 7.24 2.04 -20.44
CA GLN A 253 7.57 1.25 -19.24
C GLN A 253 6.34 0.75 -18.44
N ARG A 254 5.16 0.66 -19.07
CA ARG A 254 3.91 0.20 -18.46
C ARG A 254 3.49 -1.14 -19.03
#